data_AF-A0A967T7Z9-F1
#
_entry.id   AF-A0A967T7Z9-F1
#
_cell.length_a   1.000
_cell.length_b   1.000
_cell.length_c   1.000
_cell.angle_alpha   90.00
_cell.angle_beta   90.00
_cell.angle_gamma   90.00
#
_symmetry.space_group_name_H-M   'P 1'
#
loop_
_entity.id
_entity.type
_entity.pdbx_description
1 polymer ?
#
loop_
_entity_poly.entity_id
_entity_poly.type
_entity_poly.pdbx_seq_one_letter_code
_entity_poly.pdbx_strand_id
1 'polypeptide(L)'
;MLPLRYARRWRIAGFILLLSVLAATLMPAVWVSKTKYLTWFEHVDKWLHGIIFIFLALWFSGQYRRCSYWRIGIGLIAFGGLIEACQRLVTYRSAEWFDIVADAAGIGIGLAIALAGLGGWSMRFEAWLQGRGAGNSIE
;
A
#
# COMPACT_ATOMS: atom_id res chain seq x y z
N MET A 1 15.04 -4.85 7.88
CA MET A 1 14.18 -3.80 8.49
C MET A 1 15.07 -2.76 9.12
N LEU A 2 14.57 -1.54 9.27
CA LEU A 2 15.24 -0.52 10.10
C LEU A 2 15.16 -0.93 11.59
N PRO A 3 16.12 -0.49 12.44
CA PRO A 3 16.12 -0.79 13.87
C PRO A 3 15.02 0.03 14.59
N LEU A 4 13.77 -0.30 14.30
CA LEU A 4 12.59 0.36 14.89
C LEU A 4 12.27 -0.27 16.25
N ARG A 5 11.99 0.56 17.25
CA ARG A 5 11.69 0.11 18.61
C ARG A 5 10.36 -0.67 18.65
N TYR A 6 9.43 -0.31 17.77
CA TYR A 6 8.12 -0.97 17.63
C TYR A 6 7.96 -1.76 16.32
N ALA A 7 9.03 -2.40 15.84
CA ALA A 7 9.03 -3.15 14.57
C ALA A 7 7.89 -4.20 14.45
N ARG A 8 7.38 -4.75 15.56
CA ARG A 8 6.23 -5.67 15.55
C ARG A 8 4.91 -4.96 15.26
N ARG A 9 4.69 -3.75 15.79
CA ARG A 9 3.45 -2.98 15.58
C ARG A 9 3.36 -2.49 14.14
N TRP A 10 4.48 -2.01 13.59
CA TRP A 10 4.57 -1.59 12.19
C TRP A 10 4.32 -2.74 11.20
N ARG A 11 4.77 -3.95 11.54
CA ARG A 11 4.45 -5.18 10.78
C ARG A 11 2.97 -5.51 10.82
N ILE A 12 2.37 -5.52 12.01
CA ILE A 12 0.94 -5.80 12.18
C ILE A 12 0.11 -4.78 11.41
N ALA A 13 0.44 -3.49 11.51
CA ALA A 13 -0.21 -2.44 10.75
C ALA A 13 -0.07 -2.63 9.24
N GLY A 14 1.12 -3.00 8.75
CA GLY A 14 1.32 -3.34 7.33
C GLY A 14 0.51 -4.55 6.88
N PHE A 15 0.39 -5.58 7.72
CA PHE A 15 -0.43 -6.75 7.41
C PHE A 15 -1.92 -6.43 7.38
N ILE A 16 -2.42 -5.67 8.36
CA ILE A 16 -3.80 -5.19 8.38
C ILE A 16 -4.09 -4.36 7.13
N LEU A 17 -3.17 -3.46 6.75
CA LEU A 17 -3.32 -2.64 5.54
C LEU A 17 -3.44 -3.49 4.28
N LEU A 18 -2.57 -4.50 4.10
CA LEU A 18 -2.66 -5.44 2.98
C LEU A 18 -4.00 -6.18 2.97
N LEU A 19 -4.43 -6.70 4.13
CA LEU A 19 -5.70 -7.42 4.25
C LEU A 19 -6.89 -6.52 3.93
N SER A 20 -6.86 -5.26 4.39
CA SER A 20 -7.90 -4.27 4.08
C SER A 20 -7.96 -3.95 2.58
N VAL A 21 -6.82 -3.79 1.91
CA VAL A 21 -6.75 -3.58 0.47
C VAL A 21 -7.30 -4.79 -0.29
N LEU A 22 -6.92 -6.01 0.10
CA LEU A 22 -7.45 -7.24 -0.49
C LEU A 22 -8.98 -7.32 -0.30
N ALA A 23 -9.48 -7.06 0.90
CA ALA A 23 -10.92 -7.08 1.18
C ALA A 23 -11.67 -6.02 0.36
N ALA A 24 -11.13 -4.80 0.25
CA ALA A 24 -11.72 -3.72 -0.52
C ALA A 24 -11.76 -4.05 -2.03
N THR A 25 -10.70 -4.67 -2.56
CA THR A 25 -10.62 -5.08 -3.96
C THR A 25 -11.45 -6.33 -4.28
N LEU A 26 -11.88 -7.10 -3.29
CA LEU A 26 -12.80 -8.23 -3.46
C LEU A 26 -14.26 -7.88 -3.13
N MET A 27 -14.55 -6.68 -2.62
CA MET A 27 -15.91 -6.31 -2.26
C MET A 27 -16.80 -6.20 -3.51
N PRO A 28 -17.98 -6.86 -3.55
CA PRO A 28 -18.87 -6.78 -4.70
C PRO A 28 -19.41 -5.37 -4.89
N ALA A 29 -19.30 -4.83 -6.10
CA ALA A 29 -19.85 -3.52 -6.47
C ALA A 29 -21.36 -3.38 -6.17
N VAL A 30 -22.06 -4.50 -5.96
CA VAL A 30 -23.49 -4.55 -5.58
C VAL A 30 -23.78 -3.90 -4.22
N TRP A 31 -22.80 -3.83 -3.31
CA TRP A 31 -22.93 -3.11 -2.03
C TRP A 31 -22.82 -1.59 -2.18
N VAL A 32 -22.23 -1.10 -3.28
CA VAL A 32 -22.14 0.32 -3.62
C VAL A 32 -23.22 0.61 -4.67
N SER A 33 -24.45 0.80 -4.19
CA SER A 33 -25.67 1.19 -4.90
C SER A 33 -25.57 1.36 -6.43
N LYS A 34 -26.30 0.51 -7.17
CA LYS A 34 -26.60 0.61 -8.61
C LYS A 34 -27.14 1.99 -8.98
N THR A 35 -26.26 2.93 -9.24
CA THR A 35 -26.58 4.22 -9.83
C THR A 35 -25.66 4.39 -11.03
N LYS A 36 -26.15 5.04 -12.10
CA LYS A 36 -25.60 5.18 -13.46
C LYS A 36 -24.13 5.65 -13.59
N TYR A 37 -23.38 5.79 -12.50
CA TYR A 37 -21.96 6.14 -12.42
C TYR A 37 -21.00 4.97 -12.75
N LEU A 38 -21.52 3.76 -12.98
CA LEU A 38 -20.75 2.51 -13.07
C LEU A 38 -19.68 2.47 -14.18
N THR A 39 -19.87 3.13 -15.33
CA THR A 39 -18.89 3.12 -16.45
C THR A 39 -17.69 4.03 -16.21
N TRP A 40 -17.86 5.13 -15.46
CA TRP A 40 -16.74 5.96 -15.02
C TRP A 40 -15.97 5.28 -13.88
N PHE A 41 -16.68 4.51 -13.04
CA PHE A 41 -16.09 3.77 -11.94
C PHE A 41 -15.07 2.71 -12.39
N GLU A 42 -15.29 2.03 -13.52
CA GLU A 42 -14.30 1.08 -14.10
C GLU A 42 -12.96 1.75 -14.43
N HIS A 43 -12.96 3.00 -14.89
CA HIS A 43 -11.72 3.73 -15.17
C HIS A 43 -11.10 4.28 -13.87
N VAL A 44 -11.93 4.72 -12.91
CA VAL A 44 -11.47 5.18 -11.59
C VAL A 44 -10.84 4.05 -10.79
N ASP A 45 -11.37 2.83 -10.90
CA ASP A 45 -10.84 1.64 -10.24
C ASP A 45 -9.38 1.38 -10.63
N LYS A 46 -8.98 1.70 -11.87
CA LYS A 46 -7.60 1.59 -12.37
C LYS A 46 -6.66 2.60 -11.72
N TRP A 47 -7.09 3.87 -11.64
CA TRP A 47 -6.34 4.91 -10.95
C TRP A 47 -6.23 4.63 -9.45
N LEU A 48 -7.29 4.08 -8.86
CA LEU A 48 -7.33 3.70 -7.46
C LEU A 48 -6.31 2.59 -7.16
N HIS A 49 -6.21 1.56 -8.00
CA HIS A 49 -5.17 0.52 -7.90
C HIS A 49 -3.78 1.14 -7.88
N GLY A 50 -3.43 1.95 -8.89
CA GLY A 50 -2.15 2.64 -8.94
C GLY A 50 -1.84 3.48 -7.69
N ILE A 51 -2.80 4.28 -7.22
CA ILE A 51 -2.65 5.13 -6.02
C ILE A 51 -2.45 4.28 -4.76
N ILE A 52 -3.21 3.21 -4.58
CA ILE A 52 -3.06 2.28 -3.46
C ILE A 52 -1.66 1.68 -3.46
N PHE A 53 -1.16 1.24 -4.62
CA PHE A 53 0.17 0.66 -4.73
C PHE A 53 1.30 1.68 -4.52
N ILE A 54 1.13 2.95 -4.92
CA ILE A 54 2.02 4.05 -4.55
C ILE A 54 2.08 4.18 -3.02
N PHE A 55 0.91 4.20 -2.36
CA PHE A 55 0.81 4.34 -0.91
C PHE A 55 1.43 3.16 -0.18
N LEU A 56 1.17 1.93 -0.62
CA LEU A 56 1.77 0.71 -0.05
C LEU A 56 3.31 0.73 -0.20
N ALA A 57 3.81 1.08 -1.39
CA ALA A 57 5.24 1.20 -1.63
C ALA A 57 5.88 2.26 -0.72
N LEU A 58 5.23 3.40 -0.51
CA LEU A 58 5.68 4.45 0.43
C LEU A 58 5.62 4.00 1.90
N TRP A 59 4.57 3.27 2.28
CA TRP A 59 4.41 2.73 3.62
C TRP A 59 5.54 1.76 3.97
N PHE A 60 5.79 0.77 3.11
CA PHE A 60 6.82 -0.23 3.36
C PHE A 60 8.23 0.34 3.19
N SER A 61 8.48 1.22 2.24
CA SER A 61 9.79 1.88 2.09
C SER A 61 10.15 2.78 3.28
N GLY A 62 9.16 3.19 4.07
CA GLY A 62 9.32 3.83 5.37
C GLY A 62 9.89 2.93 6.46
N GLN A 63 9.68 1.61 6.40
CA GLN A 63 10.03 0.65 7.45
C GLN A 63 11.31 -0.16 7.14
N TYR A 64 11.73 -0.20 5.88
CA TYR A 64 12.88 -0.99 5.42
C TYR A 64 14.01 -0.12 4.89
N ARG A 65 15.23 -0.69 4.85
CA ARG A 65 16.41 -0.03 4.27
C ARG A 65 16.26 0.04 2.75
N ARG A 66 16.88 1.06 2.13
CA ARG A 66 16.92 1.26 0.68
C ARG A 66 17.37 0.00 -0.09
N CYS A 67 18.34 -0.74 0.42
CA CYS A 67 18.81 -1.99 -0.19
C CYS A 67 17.75 -3.11 -0.26
N SER A 68 16.63 -2.97 0.45
CA SER A 68 15.51 -3.92 0.44
C SER A 68 14.31 -3.43 -0.38
N TYR A 69 14.38 -2.26 -1.03
CA TYR A 69 13.27 -1.73 -1.82
C TYR A 69 12.91 -2.62 -2.99
N TRP A 70 13.88 -3.30 -3.60
CA TRP A 70 13.62 -4.30 -4.63
C TRP A 70 12.78 -5.48 -4.10
N ARG A 71 13.01 -5.92 -2.85
CA ARG A 71 12.20 -6.98 -2.21
C ARG A 71 10.77 -6.52 -1.93
N ILE A 72 10.60 -5.24 -1.57
CA ILE A 72 9.27 -4.63 -1.41
C ILE A 72 8.56 -4.61 -2.76
N GLY A 73 9.25 -4.18 -3.83
CA GLY A 73 8.70 -4.17 -5.18
C GLY A 73 8.21 -5.55 -5.61
N ILE A 74 9.05 -6.58 -5.47
CA ILE A 74 8.66 -7.96 -5.79
C ILE A 74 7.47 -8.42 -4.94
N GLY A 75 7.49 -8.15 -3.63
CA GLY A 75 6.40 -8.54 -2.73
C GLY A 75 5.07 -7.87 -3.08
N LEU A 76 5.10 -6.60 -3.47
CA LEU A 76 3.91 -5.87 -3.89
C LEU A 76 3.41 -6.33 -5.26
N ILE A 77 4.29 -6.61 -6.22
CA ILE A 77 3.89 -7.21 -7.51
C ILE A 77 3.22 -8.57 -7.28
N ALA A 78 3.80 -9.42 -6.43
CA ALA A 78 3.21 -10.71 -6.08
C ALA A 78 1.85 -10.54 -5.40
N PHE A 79 1.68 -9.50 -4.57
CA PHE A 79 0.40 -9.17 -3.94
C PHE A 79 -0.65 -8.68 -4.94
N GLY A 80 -0.30 -7.83 -5.91
CA GLY A 80 -1.18 -7.43 -7.01
C GLY A 80 -1.64 -8.62 -7.85
N GLY A 81 -0.71 -9.51 -8.22
CA GLY A 81 -1.06 -10.76 -8.90
C GLY A 81 -1.95 -11.70 -8.07
N LEU A 82 -1.79 -11.71 -6.74
CA LEU A 82 -2.69 -12.46 -5.84
C LEU A 82 -4.10 -11.86 -5.84
N ILE A 83 -4.23 -10.53 -5.80
CA ILE A 83 -5.52 -9.84 -5.90
C ILE A 83 -6.21 -10.23 -7.21
N GLU A 84 -5.51 -10.16 -8.33
CA GLU A 84 -6.04 -10.52 -9.65
C GLU A 84 -6.46 -12.00 -9.71
N ALA A 85 -5.65 -12.91 -9.16
CA ALA A 85 -5.99 -14.33 -9.09
C ALA A 85 -7.26 -14.54 -8.24
N CYS A 86 -7.38 -13.86 -7.09
CA CYS A 86 -8.57 -13.89 -6.27
C CYS A 86 -9.79 -13.29 -6.99
N GLN A 87 -9.61 -12.22 -7.76
CA GLN A 87 -10.68 -11.62 -8.57
C GLN A 87 -11.12 -12.56 -9.71
N ARG A 88 -10.20 -13.31 -10.35
CA ARG A 88 -10.56 -14.33 -11.35
C ARG A 88 -11.43 -15.45 -10.78
N LEU A 89 -11.24 -15.80 -9.51
CA LEU A 89 -12.08 -16.81 -8.83
C LEU A 89 -13.50 -16.29 -8.55
N VAL A 90 -13.72 -14.99 -8.69
CA VAL A 90 -14.98 -14.32 -8.39
C VAL A 90 -15.68 -13.97 -9.70
N THR A 91 -16.80 -14.64 -9.97
CA THR A 91 -17.48 -14.69 -11.29
C THR A 91 -18.04 -13.36 -11.82
N TYR A 92 -18.00 -12.28 -11.05
CA TYR A 92 -18.58 -10.98 -11.40
C TYR A 92 -17.54 -9.92 -11.78
N ARG A 93 -16.23 -10.23 -11.78
CA ARG A 93 -15.18 -9.26 -12.11
C ARG A 93 -14.23 -9.84 -13.17
N SER A 94 -14.01 -9.11 -14.25
CA SER A 94 -13.00 -9.47 -15.25
C SER A 94 -11.63 -9.03 -14.76
N ALA A 95 -10.70 -9.97 -14.64
CA ALA A 95 -9.29 -9.63 -14.44
C ALA A 95 -8.76 -8.93 -15.70
N GLU A 96 -8.44 -7.64 -15.59
CA GLU A 96 -7.84 -6.87 -16.67
C GLU A 96 -6.32 -6.81 -16.50
N TRP A 97 -5.59 -7.16 -17.57
CA TRP A 97 -4.13 -7.04 -17.63
C TRP A 97 -3.63 -5.61 -17.33
N PHE A 98 -4.49 -4.61 -17.49
CA PHE A 98 -4.19 -3.21 -17.18
C PHE A 98 -4.03 -2.94 -15.68
N ASP A 99 -4.65 -3.74 -14.80
CA ASP A 99 -4.53 -3.56 -13.35
C ASP A 99 -3.11 -3.92 -12.89
N ILE A 100 -2.54 -4.99 -13.43
CA ILE A 100 -1.13 -5.37 -13.19
C ILE A 100 -0.17 -4.24 -13.60
N VAL A 101 -0.46 -3.59 -14.74
CA VAL A 101 0.37 -2.49 -15.24
C VAL A 101 0.24 -1.27 -14.34
N ALA A 102 -0.97 -0.94 -13.90
CA ALA A 102 -1.21 0.16 -12.97
C ALA A 102 -0.53 -0.09 -11.62
N ASP A 103 -0.59 -1.32 -11.10
CA ASP A 103 0.08 -1.74 -9.87
C ASP A 103 1.60 -1.61 -10.00
N ALA A 104 2.19 -2.14 -11.09
CA ALA A 104 3.62 -2.05 -11.34
C ALA A 104 4.10 -0.60 -11.47
N ALA A 105 3.35 0.24 -12.20
CA ALA A 105 3.64 1.67 -12.34
C ALA A 105 3.55 2.39 -10.98
N GLY A 106 2.51 2.09 -10.20
CA GLY A 106 2.32 2.66 -8.87
C GLY A 106 3.44 2.29 -7.90
N ILE A 107 3.86 1.01 -7.90
CA ILE A 107 5.00 0.54 -7.11
C ILE A 107 6.28 1.29 -7.52
N GLY A 108 6.54 1.40 -8.82
CA GLY A 108 7.71 2.11 -9.35
C GLY A 108 7.75 3.57 -8.89
N ILE A 109 6.65 4.28 -9.04
CA ILE A 109 6.50 5.68 -8.61
C ILE A 109 6.66 5.80 -7.09
N GLY A 110 5.99 4.97 -6.31
CA GLY A 110 6.08 5.01 -4.84
C GLY A 110 7.49 4.72 -4.32
N LEU A 111 8.21 3.79 -4.96
CA LEU A 111 9.62 3.52 -4.65
C LEU A 111 10.54 4.68 -5.09
N ALA A 112 10.29 5.31 -6.24
CA ALA A 112 11.05 6.48 -6.68
C ALA A 112 10.88 7.66 -5.71
N ILE A 113 9.66 7.93 -5.26
CA ILE A 113 9.35 8.94 -4.25
C ILE A 113 10.05 8.60 -2.92
N ALA A 114 10.05 7.32 -2.52
CA ALA A 114 10.77 6.88 -1.32
C ALA A 114 12.28 7.11 -1.43
N LEU A 115 12.86 6.81 -2.60
CA LEU A 115 14.27 7.05 -2.89
C LEU A 115 14.60 8.54 -2.87
N ALA A 116 13.71 9.39 -3.38
CA ALA A 116 13.85 10.85 -3.42
C ALA A 116 13.93 11.51 -2.03
N GLY A 117 13.56 10.83 -0.96
CA GLY A 117 13.82 11.30 0.41
C GLY A 117 12.79 10.91 1.45
N LEU A 118 11.63 10.42 1.04
CA LEU A 118 10.54 10.01 1.93
C LEU A 118 10.76 8.62 2.56
N GLY A 119 11.79 7.89 2.13
CA GLY A 119 12.22 6.64 2.75
C GLY A 119 12.64 6.82 4.22
N GLY A 120 12.35 5.80 5.04
CA GLY A 120 12.74 5.80 6.45
C GLY A 120 11.97 6.78 7.35
N TRP A 121 10.81 7.29 6.91
CA TRP A 121 9.97 8.22 7.68
C TRP A 121 9.56 7.68 9.06
N SER A 122 9.40 6.36 9.22
CA SER A 122 9.04 5.74 10.50
C SER A 122 10.07 6.00 11.61
N MET A 123 11.36 6.04 11.28
CA MET A 123 12.41 6.38 12.24
C MET A 123 12.35 7.86 12.64
N ARG A 124 12.08 8.76 11.68
CA ARG A 124 11.93 10.19 11.95
C ARG A 124 10.72 10.44 12.84
N PHE A 125 9.63 9.71 12.61
CA PHE A 125 8.42 9.78 13.42
C PHE A 125 8.65 9.24 14.84
N GLU A 126 9.29 8.08 15.00
CA GLU A 126 9.66 7.54 16.32
C GLU A 126 10.62 8.47 17.07
N ALA A 127 11.56 9.12 16.39
CA ALA A 127 12.47 10.11 16.99
C ALA A 127 11.71 11.38 17.44
N TRP A 128 10.78 11.87 16.62
CA TRP A 128 9.96 13.03 16.93
C TRP A 128 9.03 12.80 18.14
N LEU A 129 8.39 11.62 18.21
CA LEU A 129 7.56 11.23 19.37
C LEU A 129 8.37 11.20 20.68
N GLN A 130 9.62 10.73 20.62
CA GLN A 130 10.51 10.71 21.79
C GLN A 130 10.93 12.12 22.22
N GLY A 131 11.21 13.00 21.27
CA GLY A 131 11.53 14.41 21.56
C GLY A 131 10.40 15.15 22.29
N ARG A 132 9.14 14.83 21.99
CA ARG A 132 7.97 15.37 22.71
C ARG A 132 7.78 14.79 24.11
N GLY A 133 8.08 13.50 24.30
CA GLY A 133 7.98 12.86 25.61
C GLY A 133 8.99 13.39 26.64
N ALA A 134 10.19 13.79 26.18
CA ALA A 134 11.23 14.37 27.05
C ALA A 134 10.97 15.85 27.41
N GLY A 135 10.22 16.59 26.60
CA GLY A 135 9.83 17.97 26.89
C GLY A 135 8.72 18.10 27.94
N ASN A 136 7.82 17.12 28.03
CA ASN A 136 6.68 17.12 28.96
C ASN A 136 7.02 16.65 30.39
N SER A 137 8.29 16.34 30.68
CA SER A 137 8.73 15.86 32.00
C SER A 137 9.53 16.91 32.79
N ILE A 138 9.59 18.16 32.32
CA ILE A 138 10.34 19.28 32.94
C ILE A 138 9.40 20.40 33.41
N GLU A 139 8.08 20.26 33.23
CA GLU A 139 7.06 21.10 33.87
C GLU A 139 6.42 20.36 35.06
#